data_AF-A0A6N0BRL7-F1
#
_entry.id   AF-A0A6N0BRL7-F1
#
_cell.length_a   1.000
_cell.length_b   1.000
_cell.length_c   1.000
_cell.angle_alpha   90.00
_cell.angle_beta   90.00
_cell.angle_gamma   90.00
#
_symmetry.space_group_name_H-M   'P 1'
#
loop_
_entity.id
_entity.type
_entity.pdbx_description
1 polymer ?
#
loop_
_entity_poly.entity_id
_entity_poly.type
_entity_poly.pdbx_seq_one_letter_code
_entity_poly.pdbx_strand_id
1 'polypeptide(L)'
;MHVLKMDPRGSTIHHTRIVEVIALSRVWLGVAEVSKIRELSELAPERVLQALQAGERVLWQGWTLKTLPPRRIGLPLQTSEWAAGILALSAYGLLSELRVDAECVQRICQRMQDMEIRQARARKDEAQDAGCQASELEDG
;
A
#
# COMPACT_ATOMS: atom_id res chain seq x y z
N MET A 1 3.60 -36.33 -12.24
CA MET A 1 2.86 -36.62 -10.99
C MET A 1 3.85 -36.48 -9.85
N HIS A 2 3.90 -35.33 -9.16
CA HIS A 2 4.88 -35.10 -8.09
C HIS A 2 4.16 -35.17 -6.74
N VAL A 3 4.45 -36.23 -5.99
CA VAL A 3 3.95 -36.46 -4.64
C VAL A 3 4.75 -35.59 -3.67
N LEU A 4 4.06 -34.65 -3.02
CA LEU A 4 4.60 -33.88 -1.91
C LEU A 4 4.57 -34.78 -0.66
N LYS A 5 5.76 -35.13 -0.15
CA LYS A 5 5.92 -35.85 1.11
C LYS A 5 5.64 -34.87 2.26
N MET A 6 4.63 -35.16 3.08
CA MET A 6 4.33 -34.41 4.30
C MET A 6 5.28 -34.79 5.44
N ASP A 7 5.73 -33.78 6.18
CA ASP A 7 6.44 -33.92 7.46
C ASP A 7 5.43 -34.29 8.57
N PRO A 8 5.71 -35.28 9.44
CA PRO A 8 4.78 -35.72 10.49
C PRO A 8 4.52 -34.69 11.61
N ARG A 9 5.22 -33.56 11.66
CA ARG A 9 5.14 -32.59 12.77
C ARG A 9 4.21 -31.40 12.54
N GLY A 10 3.00 -31.68 12.04
CA GLY A 10 1.80 -30.89 12.34
C GLY A 10 1.96 -29.37 12.34
N SER A 11 2.32 -28.79 11.20
CA SER A 11 2.00 -27.39 10.91
C SER A 11 1.34 -27.38 9.56
N THR A 12 0.01 -27.32 9.59
CA THR A 12 -0.84 -27.08 8.43
C THR A 12 -0.39 -25.77 7.81
N ILE A 13 0.49 -25.86 6.81
CA ILE A 13 0.74 -24.78 5.88
C ILE A 13 -0.57 -24.63 5.11
N HIS A 14 -1.44 -23.75 5.61
CA HIS A 14 -2.58 -23.29 4.86
C HIS A 14 -2.04 -22.81 3.51
N HIS A 15 -2.62 -23.38 2.46
CA HIS A 15 -2.20 -23.28 1.08
C HIS A 15 -2.27 -21.84 0.55
N THR A 16 -1.41 -20.95 1.00
CA THR A 16 -0.88 -19.92 0.09
C THR A 16 0.00 -20.70 -0.87
N ARG A 17 -0.54 -21.03 -2.04
CA ARG A 17 0.10 -21.96 -2.97
C ARG A 17 1.47 -21.38 -3.25
N ILE A 18 2.54 -22.15 -3.07
CA ILE A 18 3.94 -21.73 -3.31
C ILE A 18 4.09 -20.94 -4.63
N VAL A 19 3.26 -21.26 -5.62
CA VAL A 19 3.09 -20.53 -6.89
C VAL A 19 2.80 -19.02 -6.71
N GLU A 20 1.90 -18.63 -5.80
CA GLU A 20 1.55 -17.23 -5.50
C GLU A 20 2.72 -16.49 -4.86
N VAL A 21 3.44 -17.16 -3.95
CA VAL A 21 4.65 -16.61 -3.31
C VAL A 21 5.75 -16.40 -4.35
N ILE A 22 5.96 -17.38 -5.25
CA ILE A 22 6.94 -17.27 -6.34
C ILE A 22 6.53 -16.17 -7.32
N ALA A 23 5.25 -16.09 -7.72
CA ALA A 23 4.76 -15.06 -8.64
C ALA A 23 4.97 -13.65 -8.06
N LEU A 24 4.59 -13.42 -6.81
CA LEU A 24 4.82 -12.15 -6.11
C LEU A 24 6.32 -11.86 -5.97
N SER A 25 7.14 -12.86 -5.62
CA SER A 25 8.59 -12.69 -5.48
C SER A 25 9.27 -12.30 -6.80
N ARG A 26 8.81 -12.83 -7.95
CA ARG A 26 9.37 -12.48 -9.27
C ARG A 26 9.09 -11.03 -9.67
N VAL A 27 7.91 -10.51 -9.36
CA VAL A 27 7.56 -9.08 -9.55
C VAL A 27 8.46 -8.20 -8.69
N TRP A 28 8.75 -8.63 -7.46
CA TRP A 28 9.61 -7.90 -6.53
C TRP A 28 11.09 -7.89 -6.91
N LEU A 29 11.60 -9.02 -7.38
CA LEU A 29 13.00 -9.16 -7.78
C LEU A 29 13.29 -8.51 -9.15
N GLY A 30 12.28 -7.88 -9.79
CA GLY A 30 12.42 -7.29 -11.12
C GLY A 30 12.65 -8.32 -12.23
N VAL A 31 12.31 -9.59 -11.98
CA VAL A 31 12.50 -10.74 -12.89
C VAL A 31 11.19 -11.10 -13.61
N ALA A 32 10.11 -10.36 -13.34
CA ALA A 32 8.86 -10.38 -14.07
C ALA A 32 8.59 -8.99 -14.69
N GLU A 33 7.68 -8.94 -15.68
CA GLU A 33 7.26 -7.70 -16.33
C GLU A 33 7.02 -6.57 -15.32
N VAL A 34 7.46 -5.37 -15.70
CA VAL A 34 7.28 -4.14 -14.92
C VAL A 34 5.82 -4.04 -14.50
N SER A 35 5.55 -4.00 -13.18
CA SER A 35 4.18 -3.99 -12.71
C SER A 35 3.42 -2.81 -13.30
N LYS A 36 2.28 -3.10 -13.93
CA LYS A 36 1.43 -2.10 -14.58
C LYS A 36 1.03 -1.04 -13.56
N ILE A 37 0.95 0.20 -14.03
CA ILE A 37 0.54 1.33 -13.22
C ILE A 37 -0.91 1.66 -13.57
N ARG A 38 -1.77 1.73 -12.56
CA ARG A 38 -3.15 2.20 -12.65
C ARG A 38 -3.28 3.54 -11.96
N GLU A 39 -3.55 4.56 -12.75
CA GLU A 39 -3.88 5.88 -12.21
C GLU A 39 -5.36 5.93 -11.86
N LEU A 40 -5.67 6.42 -10.66
CA LEU A 40 -7.03 6.61 -10.19
C LEU A 40 -7.30 8.09 -9.99
N SER A 41 -8.40 8.58 -10.57
CA SER A 41 -8.90 9.94 -10.33
C SER A 41 -9.48 10.11 -8.91
N GLU A 42 -10.05 9.03 -8.37
CA GLU A 42 -10.68 8.97 -7.05
C GLU A 42 -10.14 7.79 -6.25
N LEU A 43 -9.94 7.99 -4.95
CA LEU A 43 -9.44 6.97 -4.06
C LEU A 43 -10.58 6.04 -3.59
N ALA A 44 -11.01 5.16 -4.47
CA ALA A 44 -12.02 4.14 -4.18
C ALA A 44 -11.35 2.85 -3.66
N PRO A 45 -11.54 2.44 -2.38
CA PRO A 45 -10.86 1.31 -1.77
C PRO A 45 -11.03 -0.02 -2.53
N GLU A 46 -12.21 -0.26 -3.11
CA GLU A 46 -12.50 -1.46 -3.91
C GLU A 46 -11.62 -1.52 -5.17
N ARG A 47 -11.46 -0.39 -5.87
CA ARG A 47 -10.63 -0.29 -7.08
C ARG A 47 -9.15 -0.43 -6.74
N VAL A 48 -8.73 0.09 -5.59
CA VAL A 48 -7.38 -0.08 -5.05
C VAL A 48 -7.11 -1.55 -4.74
N LEU A 49 -8.02 -2.22 -4.02
CA LEU A 49 -7.90 -3.63 -3.68
C LEU A 49 -7.77 -4.50 -4.93
N GLN A 50 -8.65 -4.28 -5.92
CA GLN A 50 -8.60 -5.01 -7.20
C GLN A 50 -7.26 -4.82 -7.92
N ALA A 51 -6.75 -3.59 -7.98
CA ALA A 51 -5.46 -3.29 -8.62
C ALA A 51 -4.30 -3.97 -7.89
N LEU A 52 -4.26 -3.88 -6.56
CA LEU A 52 -3.22 -4.51 -5.75
C LEU A 52 -3.24 -6.05 -5.86
N GLN A 53 -4.43 -6.65 -5.89
CA GLN A 53 -4.59 -8.10 -6.10
C GLN A 53 -4.17 -8.54 -7.52
N ALA A 54 -4.33 -7.67 -8.51
CA ALA A 54 -3.81 -7.87 -9.87
C ALA A 54 -2.29 -7.66 -9.97
N GLY A 55 -1.61 -7.30 -8.88
CA GLY A 55 -0.17 -7.02 -8.85
C GLY A 55 0.20 -5.65 -9.45
N GLU A 56 -0.77 -4.77 -9.64
CA GLU A 56 -0.57 -3.43 -10.19
C GLU A 56 -0.13 -2.44 -9.11
N ARG A 57 0.51 -1.35 -9.54
CA ARG A 57 0.77 -0.16 -8.72
C ARG A 57 -0.35 0.84 -8.93
N VAL A 58 -0.78 1.50 -7.86
CA VAL A 58 -1.80 2.54 -7.93
C VAL A 58 -1.15 3.90 -7.78
N LEU A 59 -1.48 4.83 -8.68
CA LEU A 59 -1.16 6.25 -8.54
C LEU A 59 -2.41 7.05 -8.20
N TRP A 60 -2.33 7.90 -7.18
CA TRP A 60 -3.39 8.82 -6.78
C TRP A 60 -2.80 10.05 -6.10
N GLN A 61 -3.04 11.26 -6.63
CA GLN A 61 -2.62 12.55 -6.03
C GLN A 61 -1.16 12.55 -5.51
N GLY A 62 -0.21 12.09 -6.33
CA GLY A 62 1.21 12.02 -5.95
C GLY A 62 1.59 10.87 -5.01
N TRP A 63 0.60 10.11 -4.52
CA TRP A 63 0.83 8.84 -3.85
C TRP A 63 1.03 7.70 -4.84
N THR A 64 1.94 6.80 -4.49
CA THR A 64 2.10 5.49 -5.12
C THR A 64 1.80 4.41 -4.10
N LEU A 65 0.80 3.56 -4.37
CA LEU A 65 0.56 2.34 -3.61
C LEU A 65 1.06 1.12 -4.38
N LYS A 66 1.61 0.18 -3.64
CA LYS A 66 1.98 -1.15 -4.14
C LYS A 66 1.78 -2.20 -3.06
N THR A 67 1.64 -3.45 -3.47
CA THR A 67 1.78 -4.57 -2.54
C THR A 67 3.21 -4.57 -1.98
N LEU A 68 3.49 -5.31 -0.90
CA LEU A 68 4.81 -5.64 -0.36
C LEU A 68 5.11 -7.13 -0.61
N PRO A 69 6.39 -7.59 -0.56
CA PRO A 69 6.66 -9.01 -0.64
C PRO A 69 5.91 -9.74 0.48
N PRO A 70 5.42 -10.98 0.24
CA PRO A 70 4.82 -11.77 1.30
C PRO A 70 5.78 -11.90 2.49
N ARG A 71 5.28 -11.64 3.69
CA ARG A 71 6.01 -11.83 4.94
C ARG A 71 5.22 -12.74 5.86
N ARG A 72 5.94 -13.43 6.73
CA ARG A 72 5.33 -14.20 7.80
C ARG A 72 4.74 -13.24 8.83
N ILE A 73 3.44 -13.32 9.05
CA ILE A 73 2.73 -12.56 10.07
C ILE A 73 2.22 -13.50 11.16
N GLY A 74 2.34 -13.08 12.42
CA GLY A 74 1.86 -13.83 13.58
C GLY A 74 0.37 -13.59 13.80
N LEU A 75 -0.37 -14.66 14.08
CA LEU A 75 -1.78 -14.61 14.45
C LEU A 75 -1.94 -14.87 15.96
N PRO A 76 -3.07 -14.44 16.58
CA PRO A 76 -3.30 -14.52 18.04
C PRO A 76 -3.19 -15.91 18.67
N LEU A 77 -3.20 -16.99 17.86
CA LEU A 77 -3.16 -18.38 18.32
C LEU A 77 -1.79 -19.05 18.08
N GLN A 78 -0.70 -18.28 18.02
CA GLN A 78 0.66 -18.75 17.66
C GLN A 78 0.77 -19.41 16.28
N THR A 79 -0.27 -19.28 15.46
CA THR A 79 -0.21 -19.65 14.06
C THR A 79 0.44 -18.51 13.27
N SER A 80 1.03 -18.86 12.14
CA SER A 80 1.65 -17.87 11.26
C SER A 80 1.19 -18.08 9.83
N GLU A 81 0.82 -17.01 9.15
CA GLU A 81 0.50 -17.04 7.74
C GLU A 81 1.47 -16.18 6.93
N TRP A 82 1.61 -16.48 5.64
CA TRP A 82 2.33 -15.64 4.72
C TRP A 82 1.33 -14.72 4.03
N ALA A 83 1.49 -13.41 4.22
CA ALA A 83 0.62 -12.40 3.63
C ALA A 83 1.44 -11.31 2.95
N ALA A 84 0.98 -10.84 1.80
CA ALA A 84 1.47 -9.61 1.19
C ALA A 84 0.94 -8.40 1.96
N GLY A 85 1.79 -7.41 2.20
CA GLY A 85 1.38 -6.13 2.81
C GLY A 85 1.06 -5.06 1.78
N ILE A 86 0.74 -3.86 2.23
CA ILE A 86 0.55 -2.67 1.40
C ILE A 86 1.60 -1.64 1.80
N LEU A 87 2.17 -0.95 0.81
CA LEU A 87 3.01 0.22 1.00
C LEU A 87 2.48 1.37 0.16
N ALA A 88 2.17 2.49 0.80
CA ALA A 88 1.84 3.76 0.16
C ALA A 88 2.95 4.78 0.44
N LEU A 89 3.40 5.47 -0.62
CA LEU A 89 4.52 6.40 -0.59
C LEU A 89 4.11 7.69 -1.28
N SER A 90 4.45 8.83 -0.70
CA SER A 90 4.42 10.15 -1.36
C SER A 90 5.68 10.93 -0.98
N ALA A 91 5.84 12.13 -1.55
CA ALA A 91 6.92 13.05 -1.16
C ALA A 91 6.87 13.46 0.33
N TYR A 92 5.71 13.28 0.97
CA TYR A 92 5.43 13.81 2.30
C TYR A 92 5.24 12.73 3.36
N GLY A 93 5.33 11.46 3.00
CA GLY A 93 5.17 10.38 3.97
C GLY A 93 5.13 8.98 3.40
N LEU A 94 5.12 8.04 4.34
CA LEU A 94 5.05 6.60 4.09
C LEU A 94 3.97 6.00 5.00
N LEU A 95 3.09 5.19 4.42
CA LEU A 95 2.08 4.42 5.13
C LEU A 95 2.21 2.95 4.75
N SER A 96 1.98 2.05 5.69
CA SER A 96 2.02 0.62 5.44
C SER A 96 0.95 -0.11 6.21
N GLU A 97 0.41 -1.16 5.60
CA GLU A 97 -0.47 -2.13 6.24
C GLU A 97 0.10 -3.55 6.06
N LEU A 98 -0.21 -4.42 7.01
CA LEU A 98 0.41 -5.75 7.08
C LEU A 98 -0.18 -6.73 6.05
N ARG A 99 -1.38 -6.47 5.54
CA ARG A 99 -2.12 -7.38 4.65
C ARG A 99 -2.76 -6.62 3.49
N VAL A 100 -2.96 -7.31 2.37
CA VAL A 100 -3.79 -6.86 1.24
C VAL A 100 -5.18 -7.48 1.39
N ASP A 101 -6.01 -6.86 2.23
CA ASP A 101 -7.42 -7.19 2.40
C ASP A 101 -8.28 -5.91 2.43
N ALA A 102 -9.60 -6.06 2.37
CA ALA A 102 -10.51 -4.92 2.27
C ALA A 102 -10.38 -3.94 3.44
N GLU A 103 -10.18 -4.45 4.66
CA GLU A 103 -10.06 -3.63 5.86
C GLU A 103 -8.75 -2.83 5.88
N CYS A 104 -7.63 -3.48 5.56
CA CYS A 104 -6.33 -2.82 5.43
C CYS A 104 -6.34 -1.78 4.31
N VAL A 105 -6.93 -2.10 3.16
CA VAL A 105 -7.05 -1.14 2.05
C VAL A 105 -7.93 0.04 2.43
N GLN A 106 -9.03 -0.17 3.15
CA GLN A 106 -9.87 0.92 3.66
C GLN A 106 -9.05 1.85 4.57
N ARG A 107 -8.31 1.28 5.54
CA ARG A 107 -7.48 2.07 6.46
C ARG A 107 -6.40 2.86 5.75
N ILE A 108 -5.69 2.26 4.81
CA ILE A 108 -4.61 2.97 4.11
C ILE A 108 -5.18 4.10 3.24
N CYS A 109 -6.32 3.87 2.57
CA CYS A 109 -6.98 4.90 1.79
C CYS A 109 -7.43 6.07 2.66
N GLN A 110 -8.07 5.79 3.81
CA GLN A 110 -8.49 6.82 4.75
C GLN A 110 -7.29 7.66 5.23
N ARG A 111 -6.20 7.01 5.65
CA ARG A 111 -5.00 7.71 6.15
C ARG A 111 -4.34 8.56 5.08
N MET A 112 -4.31 8.10 3.83
CA MET A 112 -3.82 8.88 2.70
C MET A 112 -4.68 10.13 2.48
N GLN A 113 -6.00 9.98 2.50
CA GLN A 113 -6.93 11.09 2.33
C GLN A 113 -6.82 12.11 3.47
N ASP A 114 -6.71 11.66 4.72
CA ASP A 114 -6.50 12.52 5.88
C ASP A 114 -5.17 13.29 5.81
N MET A 115 -4.12 12.68 5.24
CA MET A 115 -2.84 13.36 5.01
C MET A 115 -2.97 14.44 3.92
N GLU A 116 -3.64 14.14 2.81
CA GLU A 116 -3.87 15.14 1.75
C GLU A 116 -4.72 16.32 2.25
N ILE A 117 -5.76 16.06 3.03
CA ILE A 117 -6.57 17.12 3.64
C ILE A 117 -5.71 18.00 4.55
N ARG A 118 -4.84 17.41 5.38
CA ARG A 118 -3.93 18.16 6.25
C ARG A 118 -2.94 19.01 5.45
N GLN A 119 -2.35 18.47 4.38
CA GLN A 119 -1.44 19.22 3.53
C GLN A 119 -2.13 20.32 2.73
N ALA A 120 -3.36 20.09 2.28
CA ALA A 120 -4.14 21.11 1.60
C ALA A 120 -4.49 22.28 2.54
N ARG A 121 -4.68 22.01 3.83
CA ARG A 121 -4.85 23.06 4.85
C ARG A 121 -3.55 23.81 5.10
N ALA A 122 -2.45 23.11 5.35
CA ALA A 122 -1.13 23.74 5.57
C ALA A 122 -0.73 24.66 4.41
N ARG A 123 -0.93 24.23 3.16
CA ARG A 123 -0.67 25.04 1.96
C ARG A 123 -1.54 26.31 1.87
N LYS A 124 -2.77 26.26 2.39
CA LYS A 124 -3.66 27.44 2.42
C LYS A 124 -3.22 28.42 3.49
N ASP A 125 -2.82 27.92 4.66
CA ASP A 125 -2.36 28.75 5.77
C ASP A 125 -1.04 29.46 5.39
N GLU A 126 -0.09 28.74 4.80
CA GLU A 126 1.17 29.32 4.28
C GLU A 126 0.93 30.40 3.21
N ALA A 127 -0.04 30.19 2.33
CA ALA A 127 -0.39 31.18 1.30
C ALA A 127 -1.07 32.43 1.89
N GLN A 128 -1.84 32.27 2.97
CA GLN A 128 -2.46 33.39 3.68
C GLN A 128 -1.43 34.21 4.46
N ASP A 129 -0.50 33.54 5.15
CA ASP A 129 0.57 34.20 5.89
C ASP A 129 1.50 34.99 4.94
N ALA A 130 1.84 34.41 3.78
CA ALA A 130 2.62 35.11 2.75
C ALA A 130 1.88 36.33 2.17
N GLY A 131 0.56 36.25 2.02
CA GLY A 131 -0.26 37.37 1.56
C GLY A 131 -0.38 38.51 2.59
N CYS A 132 -0.44 38.18 3.88
CA CYS A 132 -0.43 39.16 4.96
C CYS A 132 0.93 39.89 5.04
N GLN A 133 2.04 39.17 4.96
CA GLN A 133 3.38 39.78 4.97
C GLN A 133 3.64 40.67 3.75
N ALA A 134 3.11 40.32 2.59
CA ALA A 134 3.23 41.15 1.39
C ALA A 134 2.48 42.48 1.54
N SER A 135 1.29 42.46 2.16
CA SER A 135 0.48 43.66 2.41
C SER A 135 1.13 44.63 3.41
N GLU A 136 1.80 44.11 4.45
CA GLU A 136 2.51 44.94 5.45
C GLU A 136 3.75 45.66 4.88
N LEU A 137 4.32 45.17 3.78
CA LEU A 137 5.47 45.78 3.11
C LEU A 137 5.07 46.85 2.08
N GLU A 138 3.81 46.89 1.63
CA GLU A 138 3.32 47.90 0.67
C GLU A 138 2.76 49.16 1.37
N ASP A 139 2.41 49.06 2.65
CA ASP A 139 1.82 50.16 3.45
C ASP A 139 2.83 50.89 4.38
N GLY A 140 4.13 50.58 4.31
CA GLY A 140 5.21 51.19 5.11
C GLY A 140 6.25 51.94 4.28
#